data_AF-A0A951PIZ2-F1
#
_entry.id   AF-A0A951PIZ2-F1
#
_cell.length_a   1.000
_cell.length_b   1.000
_cell.length_c   1.000
_cell.angle_alpha   90.00
_cell.angle_beta   90.00
_cell.angle_gamma   90.00
#
_symmetry.space_group_name_H-M   'P 1'
#
loop_
_entity.id
_entity.type
_entity.pdbx_description
1 polymer ?
#
loop_
_entity_poly.entity_id
_entity_poly.type
_entity_poly.pdbx_seq_one_letter_code
_entity_poly.pdbx_strand_id
1 'polypeptide(L)'
;MKWKAWSSLPLTQREQLPTKPGIYVVVDTEEQVWYVGQSVNLNARWKARGHHRYQQLSRTNNKRLYKIYWQFFPSEQLNEKEQLYIDLFKPHLNYSRVKTYARKATQPDEELSRLLKVLNKKTMLFPDVRSVVIGYYTEIDEDEEGKLKEYTCIVTAVNVNDHDGLILNSYSKSHSKKGKNLKGYWYTYESTCGSAHPDIKPALRELQENKVPINRGQS
;
A
#
# COMPACT_ATOMS: atom_id res chain seq x y z
N MET A 1 29.67 -27.21 7.95
CA MET A 1 28.82 -27.28 6.74
C MET A 1 29.51 -26.57 5.58
N LYS A 2 29.46 -27.11 4.35
CA LYS A 2 30.23 -26.59 3.20
C LYS A 2 29.97 -25.12 2.86
N TRP A 3 28.74 -24.63 3.04
CA TRP A 3 28.37 -23.25 2.71
C TRP A 3 28.97 -22.18 3.64
N LYS A 4 29.42 -22.54 4.85
CA LYS A 4 30.03 -21.57 5.78
C LYS A 4 31.33 -20.96 5.25
N ALA A 5 32.01 -21.67 4.35
CA ALA A 5 33.23 -21.21 3.70
C ALA A 5 32.96 -20.37 2.43
N TRP A 6 31.70 -20.18 2.05
CA TRP A 6 31.34 -19.42 0.85
C TRP A 6 31.39 -17.92 1.11
N SER A 7 31.59 -17.16 0.04
CA SER A 7 31.41 -15.71 0.08
C SER A 7 29.99 -15.38 0.54
N SER A 8 29.83 -14.34 1.37
CA SER A 8 28.53 -13.99 1.93
C SER A 8 28.34 -12.49 2.12
N LEU A 9 27.08 -12.07 2.14
CA LEU A 9 26.66 -10.71 2.46
C LEU A 9 25.29 -10.72 3.15
N PRO A 10 24.96 -9.70 3.96
CA PRO A 10 23.61 -9.51 4.48
C PRO A 10 22.57 -9.35 3.36
N LEU A 11 21.36 -9.87 3.55
CA LEU A 11 20.26 -9.74 2.57
C LEU A 11 19.96 -8.28 2.17
N THR A 12 20.20 -7.33 3.08
CA THR A 12 20.06 -5.89 2.81
C THR A 12 21.04 -5.37 1.76
N GLN A 13 22.21 -6.02 1.61
CA GLN A 13 23.27 -5.69 0.66
C GLN A 13 23.22 -6.54 -0.62
N ARG A 14 22.13 -7.26 -0.89
CA ARG A 14 21.98 -8.16 -2.06
C ARG A 14 22.33 -7.56 -3.42
N GLU A 15 22.26 -6.24 -3.55
CA GLU A 15 22.63 -5.50 -4.77
C GLU A 15 24.14 -5.51 -5.05
N GLN A 16 24.95 -5.96 -4.09
CA GLN A 16 26.40 -6.15 -4.22
C GLN A 16 26.78 -7.58 -4.62
N LEU A 17 25.81 -8.47 -4.86
CA LEU A 17 26.09 -9.81 -5.36
C LEU A 17 26.83 -9.74 -6.71
N PRO A 18 27.70 -10.72 -7.02
CA PRO A 18 28.44 -10.74 -8.27
C PRO A 18 27.54 -11.02 -9.47
N THR A 19 27.97 -10.60 -10.66
CA THR A 19 27.24 -10.84 -11.93
C THR A 19 27.52 -12.21 -12.55
N LYS A 20 28.19 -13.11 -11.82
CA LYS A 20 28.64 -14.43 -12.28
C LYS A 20 27.60 -15.53 -12.01
N PRO A 21 27.66 -16.66 -12.74
CA PRO A 21 26.83 -17.82 -12.48
C PRO A 21 27.19 -18.50 -11.15
N GLY A 22 26.19 -19.01 -10.43
CA GLY A 22 26.43 -19.74 -9.20
C GLY A 22 25.19 -20.19 -8.46
N ILE A 23 25.44 -20.90 -7.36
CA ILE A 23 24.44 -21.28 -6.37
C ILE A 23 24.51 -20.31 -5.21
N TYR A 24 23.37 -19.94 -4.66
CA TYR A 24 23.26 -19.17 -3.43
C TYR A 24 22.36 -19.88 -2.42
N VAL A 25 22.68 -19.69 -1.14
CA VAL A 25 21.86 -20.14 -0.01
C VAL A 25 21.56 -18.96 0.91
N VAL A 26 20.33 -18.90 1.40
CA VAL A 26 19.88 -17.88 2.36
C VAL A 26 19.80 -18.53 3.72
N VAL A 27 20.53 -17.97 4.68
CA VAL A 27 20.71 -18.52 6.02
C VAL A 27 20.37 -17.44 7.06
N ASP A 28 19.74 -17.82 8.17
CA ASP A 28 19.49 -16.90 9.29
C ASP A 28 20.61 -16.96 10.35
N THR A 29 20.43 -16.23 11.44
CA THR A 29 21.38 -16.19 12.57
C THR A 29 21.47 -17.49 13.35
N GLU A 30 20.47 -18.37 13.22
CA GLU A 30 20.44 -19.70 13.85
C GLU A 30 21.11 -20.76 12.95
N GLU A 31 21.79 -20.33 11.89
CA GLU A 31 22.44 -21.19 10.89
C GLU A 31 21.48 -22.11 10.12
N GLN A 32 20.17 -21.82 10.16
CA GLN A 32 19.18 -22.56 9.40
C GLN A 32 19.20 -22.10 7.94
N VAL A 33 19.31 -23.05 7.00
CA VAL A 33 19.17 -22.76 5.57
C VAL A 33 17.68 -22.66 5.23
N TRP A 34 17.26 -21.48 4.77
CA TRP A 34 15.88 -21.17 4.43
C TRP A 34 15.57 -21.39 2.97
N TYR A 35 16.53 -21.08 2.10
CA TYR A 35 16.34 -21.10 0.66
C TYR A 35 17.65 -21.43 -0.05
N VAL A 36 17.58 -22.24 -1.08
CA VAL A 36 18.65 -22.50 -2.04
C VAL A 36 18.15 -22.05 -3.41
N GLY A 37 18.99 -21.41 -4.19
CA GLY A 37 18.66 -21.10 -5.57
C GLY A 37 19.89 -21.00 -6.46
N GLN A 38 19.65 -21.02 -7.77
CA GLN A 38 20.70 -20.78 -8.77
C GLN A 38 20.43 -19.53 -9.61
N SER A 39 21.48 -19.01 -10.25
CA SER A 39 21.36 -18.06 -11.34
C SER A 39 22.62 -18.03 -12.20
N VAL A 40 22.45 -17.72 -13.49
CA VAL A 40 23.55 -17.32 -14.37
C VAL A 40 24.11 -15.92 -14.06
N ASN A 41 23.36 -15.10 -13.31
CA ASN A 41 23.76 -13.78 -12.85
C ASN A 41 23.13 -13.48 -11.48
N LEU A 42 23.90 -13.73 -10.41
CA LEU A 42 23.42 -13.60 -9.03
C LEU A 42 22.94 -12.17 -8.72
N ASN A 43 23.64 -11.14 -9.19
CA ASN A 43 23.23 -9.75 -9.03
C ASN A 43 21.84 -9.49 -9.62
N ALA A 44 21.66 -9.82 -10.91
CA ALA A 44 20.42 -9.57 -11.63
C ALA A 44 19.24 -10.34 -11.01
N ARG A 45 19.48 -11.57 -10.53
CA ARG A 45 18.48 -12.39 -9.86
C ARG A 45 17.93 -11.74 -8.59
N TRP A 46 18.76 -10.99 -7.87
CA TRP A 46 18.41 -10.35 -6.60
C TRP A 46 18.09 -8.85 -6.70
N LYS A 47 18.27 -8.25 -7.88
CA LYS A 47 18.04 -6.83 -8.12
C LYS A 47 16.57 -6.44 -7.88
N ALA A 48 16.38 -5.31 -7.20
CA ALA A 48 15.07 -4.74 -6.88
C ALA A 48 14.10 -5.75 -6.22
N ARG A 49 12.93 -5.97 -6.83
CA ARG A 49 11.89 -6.92 -6.41
C ARG A 49 11.76 -8.11 -7.37
N GLY A 50 12.75 -8.33 -8.25
CA GLY A 50 12.71 -9.39 -9.27
C GLY A 50 12.79 -10.80 -8.69
N HIS A 51 13.38 -10.97 -7.51
CA HIS A 51 13.48 -12.26 -6.85
C HIS A 51 12.14 -12.69 -6.24
N HIS A 52 11.56 -13.79 -6.73
CA HIS A 52 10.24 -14.27 -6.31
C HIS A 52 10.10 -14.54 -4.79
N ARG A 53 11.18 -14.94 -4.09
CA ARG A 53 11.19 -15.10 -2.61
C ARG A 53 11.55 -13.85 -1.81
N TYR A 54 11.99 -12.76 -2.44
CA TYR A 54 12.49 -11.61 -1.69
C TYR A 54 11.44 -10.96 -0.80
N GLN A 55 10.17 -10.92 -1.23
CA GLN A 55 9.10 -10.39 -0.39
C GLN A 55 8.87 -11.23 0.89
N GLN A 56 9.03 -12.56 0.80
CA GLN A 56 8.89 -13.44 1.97
C GLN A 56 10.06 -13.22 2.94
N LEU A 57 11.29 -13.21 2.41
CA LEU A 57 12.51 -13.04 3.20
C LEU A 57 12.61 -11.64 3.83
N SER A 58 12.34 -10.57 3.07
CA SER A 58 12.44 -9.19 3.58
C SER A 58 11.53 -8.91 4.77
N ARG A 59 10.35 -9.54 4.84
CA ARG A 59 9.39 -9.34 5.94
C ARG A 59 9.84 -9.92 7.27
N THR A 60 10.56 -11.03 7.24
CA THR A 60 11.09 -11.68 8.45
C THR A 60 12.54 -11.28 8.73
N ASN A 61 13.18 -10.51 7.85
CA ASN A 61 14.58 -10.15 7.95
C ASN A 61 14.92 -9.34 9.21
N ASN A 62 14.00 -8.49 9.70
CA ASN A 62 14.24 -7.74 10.94
C ASN A 62 14.41 -8.65 12.18
N LYS A 63 13.87 -9.87 12.12
CA LYS A 63 13.99 -10.87 13.19
C LYS A 63 15.10 -11.88 12.93
N ARG A 64 15.21 -12.34 11.68
CA ARG A 64 16.09 -13.45 11.30
C ARG A 64 17.46 -13.02 10.77
N LEU A 65 17.62 -11.75 10.41
CA LEU A 65 18.87 -11.14 9.94
C LEU A 65 19.59 -12.01 8.90
N TYR A 66 18.90 -12.29 7.80
CA TYR A 66 19.38 -13.23 6.79
C TYR A 66 20.69 -12.78 6.13
N LYS A 67 21.54 -13.77 5.84
CA LYS A 67 22.71 -13.65 4.96
C LYS A 67 22.54 -14.51 3.72
N ILE A 68 23.04 -14.00 2.60
CA ILE A 68 23.14 -14.74 1.34
C ILE A 68 24.58 -15.21 1.22
N TYR A 69 24.78 -16.52 1.20
CA TYR A 69 26.04 -17.17 0.87
C TYR A 69 26.00 -17.62 -0.59
N TRP A 70 27.10 -17.54 -1.32
CA TRP A 70 27.14 -18.00 -2.71
C TRP A 70 28.47 -18.62 -3.11
N GLN A 71 28.41 -19.54 -4.07
CA GLN A 71 29.57 -20.14 -4.72
C GLN A 71 29.35 -20.18 -6.23
N PHE A 72 30.43 -19.90 -6.97
CA PHE A 72 30.40 -19.95 -8.43
C PHE A 72 30.43 -21.38 -8.95
N PHE A 73 29.64 -21.62 -9.99
CA PHE A 73 29.62 -22.87 -10.73
C PHE A 73 29.43 -22.57 -12.22
N PRO A 74 29.93 -23.43 -13.13
CA PRO A 74 29.60 -23.36 -14.54
C PRO A 74 28.09 -23.44 -14.76
N SER A 75 27.58 -22.73 -15.76
CA SER A 75 26.14 -22.64 -16.05
C SER A 75 25.50 -24.01 -16.28
N GLU A 76 26.26 -24.94 -16.86
CA GLU A 76 25.84 -26.30 -17.20
C GLU A 76 25.56 -27.14 -15.95
N GLN A 77 26.21 -26.82 -14.83
CA GLN A 77 26.09 -27.56 -13.57
C GLN A 77 25.04 -26.97 -12.62
N LEU A 78 24.47 -25.80 -12.93
CA LEU A 78 23.62 -25.07 -11.99
C LEU A 78 22.39 -25.87 -11.55
N ASN A 79 21.72 -26.55 -12.46
CA ASN A 79 20.53 -27.35 -12.14
C ASN A 79 20.88 -28.54 -11.24
N GLU A 80 21.95 -29.27 -11.58
CA GLU A 80 22.43 -30.40 -10.78
C GLU A 80 22.83 -29.96 -9.37
N LYS A 81 23.60 -28.86 -9.26
CA LYS A 81 24.05 -28.35 -7.97
C LYS A 81 22.91 -27.76 -7.14
N GLU A 82 21.98 -27.04 -7.75
CA GLU A 82 20.78 -26.55 -7.06
C GLU A 82 20.00 -27.70 -6.43
N GLN A 83 19.72 -28.75 -7.21
CA GLN A 83 19.00 -29.93 -6.73
C GLN A 83 19.78 -30.64 -5.61
N LEU A 84 21.09 -30.85 -5.78
CA LEU A 84 21.97 -31.42 -4.76
C LEU A 84 21.87 -30.67 -3.42
N TYR A 85 21.94 -29.34 -3.45
CA TYR A 85 21.90 -28.53 -2.22
C TYR A 85 20.49 -28.40 -1.63
N ILE A 86 19.44 -28.40 -2.45
CA ILE A 86 18.06 -28.49 -1.98
C ILE A 86 17.88 -29.82 -1.24
N ASP A 87 18.37 -30.92 -1.79
CA ASP A 87 18.25 -32.23 -1.15
C ASP A 87 19.12 -32.36 0.10
N LEU A 88 20.31 -31.78 0.09
CA LEU A 88 21.20 -31.81 1.24
C LEU A 88 20.67 -30.98 2.43
N PHE A 89 20.12 -29.80 2.18
CA PHE A 89 19.74 -28.86 3.26
C PHE A 89 18.25 -28.89 3.60
N LYS A 90 17.42 -29.50 2.75
CA LYS A 90 15.96 -29.51 2.85
C LYS A 90 15.35 -28.14 3.22
N PRO A 91 15.71 -27.05 2.51
CA PRO A 91 15.33 -25.69 2.88
C PRO A 91 13.82 -25.47 2.79
N HIS A 92 13.21 -24.97 3.86
CA HIS A 92 11.75 -24.81 3.97
C HIS A 92 11.13 -24.01 2.81
N LEU A 93 11.78 -22.93 2.37
CA LEU A 93 11.19 -22.08 1.33
C LEU A 93 11.19 -22.72 -0.05
N ASN A 94 12.08 -23.66 -0.36
CA ASN A 94 12.06 -24.36 -1.65
C ASN A 94 10.84 -25.27 -1.81
N TYR A 95 10.34 -25.86 -0.73
CA TYR A 95 9.16 -26.73 -0.74
C TYR A 95 7.84 -25.99 -0.43
N SER A 96 7.92 -24.73 -0.01
CA SER A 96 6.73 -23.90 0.26
C SER A 96 6.21 -23.23 -1.02
N ARG A 97 4.91 -23.01 -1.13
CA ARG A 97 4.36 -22.14 -2.18
C ARG A 97 4.81 -20.68 -1.97
N VAL A 98 5.10 -19.98 -3.06
CA VAL A 98 5.34 -18.52 -3.00
C VAL A 98 4.04 -17.86 -2.62
N LYS A 99 3.97 -17.26 -1.42
CA LYS A 99 2.79 -16.50 -1.00
C LYS A 99 2.71 -15.25 -1.86
N THR A 100 1.74 -15.21 -2.77
CA THR A 100 1.34 -13.99 -3.45
C THR A 100 0.64 -13.10 -2.44
N TYR A 101 1.37 -12.11 -1.94
CA TYR A 101 0.78 -11.13 -1.06
C TYR A 101 0.03 -10.12 -1.92
N ALA A 102 -1.18 -10.50 -2.36
CA ALA A 102 -2.14 -9.54 -2.86
C ALA A 102 -2.29 -8.47 -1.77
N ARG A 103 -2.11 -7.20 -2.15
CA ARG A 103 -2.48 -6.11 -1.25
C ARG A 103 -3.98 -6.27 -1.03
N LYS A 104 -4.38 -6.44 0.24
CA LYS A 104 -5.79 -6.38 0.60
C LYS A 104 -6.33 -5.06 0.03
N ALA A 105 -7.49 -5.10 -0.61
CA ALA A 105 -8.14 -3.88 -1.07
C ALA A 105 -8.35 -3.00 0.17
N THR A 106 -7.79 -1.80 0.16
CA THR A 106 -7.98 -0.85 1.25
C THR A 106 -9.48 -0.62 1.40
N GLN A 107 -9.98 -0.76 2.63
CA GLN A 107 -11.38 -0.54 2.91
C GLN A 107 -11.65 0.96 3.14
N PRO A 108 -12.89 1.45 2.94
CA PRO A 108 -13.21 2.88 3.05
C PRO A 108 -12.92 3.47 4.43
N ASP A 109 -13.14 2.70 5.48
CA ASP A 109 -12.84 3.02 6.88
C ASP A 109 -11.33 3.17 7.13
N GLU A 110 -10.51 2.34 6.49
CA GLU A 110 -9.05 2.44 6.57
C GLU A 110 -8.53 3.71 5.89
N GLU A 111 -9.13 4.12 4.77
CA GLU A 111 -8.80 5.38 4.09
C GLU A 111 -9.27 6.61 4.87
N LEU A 112 -10.49 6.58 5.41
CA LEU A 112 -10.99 7.64 6.29
C LEU A 112 -10.09 7.80 7.52
N SER A 113 -9.74 6.68 8.17
CA SER A 113 -8.80 6.66 9.29
C SER A 113 -7.43 7.23 8.91
N ARG A 114 -6.94 6.93 7.71
CA ARG A 114 -5.68 7.49 7.21
C ARG A 114 -5.79 9.00 7.01
N LEU A 115 -6.88 9.49 6.41
CA LEU A 115 -7.11 10.91 6.18
C LEU A 115 -7.17 11.70 7.48
N LEU A 116 -7.96 11.24 8.46
CA LEU A 116 -8.07 11.86 9.78
C LEU A 116 -6.71 11.89 10.51
N LYS A 117 -5.89 10.84 10.38
CA LYS A 117 -4.51 10.83 10.93
C LYS A 117 -3.60 11.86 10.28
N VAL A 118 -3.73 12.09 8.98
CA VAL A 118 -2.94 13.09 8.25
C VAL A 118 -3.35 14.50 8.66
N LEU A 119 -4.65 14.75 8.79
CA LEU A 119 -5.19 16.03 9.24
C LEU A 119 -4.78 16.35 10.69
N ASN A 120 -4.79 15.35 11.58
CA ASN A 120 -4.39 15.52 12.98
C ASN A 120 -2.86 15.51 13.21
N LYS A 121 -2.05 15.44 12.15
CA LYS A 121 -0.59 15.44 12.30
C LYS A 121 -0.11 16.84 12.67
N LYS A 122 0.45 16.99 13.89
CA LYS A 122 1.12 18.21 14.34
C LYS A 122 2.25 18.58 13.37
N THR A 123 2.28 19.84 12.96
CA THR A 123 3.36 20.43 12.16
C THR A 123 3.99 21.56 12.96
N MET A 124 5.29 21.80 12.76
CA MET A 124 6.04 22.81 13.53
C MET A 124 5.64 24.26 13.20
N LEU A 125 4.77 24.48 12.19
CA LEU A 125 4.51 25.78 11.57
C LEU A 125 3.08 26.30 11.80
N PHE A 126 2.19 25.55 12.47
CA PHE A 126 0.74 25.84 12.51
C PHE A 126 0.14 25.57 13.90
N PRO A 127 -1.02 26.20 14.24
CA PRO A 127 -1.63 26.14 15.58
C PRO A 127 -1.95 24.72 16.07
N ASP A 128 -2.17 24.60 17.38
CA ASP A 128 -2.51 23.33 18.07
C ASP A 128 -3.72 22.60 17.47
N VAL A 129 -4.62 23.32 16.79
CA VAL A 129 -5.79 22.79 16.10
C VAL A 129 -5.73 23.17 14.61
N ARG A 130 -5.51 22.18 13.74
CA ARG A 130 -5.42 22.35 12.27
C ARG A 130 -6.69 21.98 11.52
N SER A 131 -7.47 21.08 12.11
CA SER A 131 -8.74 20.61 11.56
C SER A 131 -9.70 20.26 12.69
N VAL A 132 -10.99 20.52 12.49
CA VAL A 132 -12.05 20.14 13.43
C VAL A 132 -13.13 19.41 12.64
N VAL A 133 -13.49 18.22 13.09
CA VAL A 133 -14.71 17.56 12.60
C VAL A 133 -15.88 18.28 13.23
N ILE A 134 -16.68 18.97 12.40
CA ILE A 134 -17.84 19.75 12.85
C ILE A 134 -19.03 18.83 13.09
N GLY A 135 -19.14 17.77 12.28
CA GLY A 135 -20.23 16.81 12.38
C GLY A 135 -20.24 15.86 11.20
N TYR A 136 -21.33 15.10 11.09
CA TYR A 136 -21.60 14.23 9.96
C TYR A 136 -23.10 14.26 9.63
N TYR A 137 -23.44 13.93 8.40
CA TYR A 137 -24.82 13.74 7.96
C TYR A 137 -24.89 12.59 6.98
N THR A 138 -26.10 12.09 6.75
CA THR A 138 -26.37 11.07 5.74
C THR A 138 -27.04 11.71 4.55
N GLU A 139 -26.56 11.37 3.36
CA GLU A 139 -27.12 11.81 2.09
C GLU A 139 -27.55 10.57 1.28
N ILE A 140 -28.69 10.64 0.61
CA ILE A 140 -29.14 9.58 -0.29
C ILE A 140 -29.13 10.18 -1.69
N ASP A 141 -28.36 9.57 -2.59
CA ASP A 141 -28.22 10.02 -3.97
C ASP A 141 -28.41 8.84 -4.93
N GLU A 142 -28.95 9.11 -6.10
CA GLU A 142 -29.13 8.11 -7.16
C GLU A 142 -27.82 7.96 -7.94
N ASP A 143 -27.33 6.74 -8.08
CA ASP A 143 -26.15 6.50 -8.91
C ASP A 143 -26.46 6.60 -10.42
N GLU A 144 -25.42 6.52 -11.24
CA GLU A 144 -25.53 6.54 -12.71
C GLU A 144 -26.45 5.44 -13.28
N GLU A 145 -26.79 4.42 -12.49
CA GLU A 145 -27.68 3.31 -12.84
C GLU A 145 -29.11 3.49 -12.28
N GLY A 146 -29.41 4.64 -11.65
CA GLY A 146 -30.71 4.96 -11.05
C GLY A 146 -30.97 4.26 -9.71
N LYS A 147 -29.93 3.73 -9.07
CA LYS A 147 -30.05 3.06 -7.76
C LYS A 147 -29.73 4.03 -6.65
N LEU A 148 -30.63 4.13 -5.68
CA LEU A 148 -30.42 4.90 -4.45
C LEU A 148 -29.24 4.34 -3.66
N LYS A 149 -28.27 5.21 -3.37
CA LYS A 149 -27.11 4.95 -2.52
C LYS A 149 -27.10 5.90 -1.34
N GLU A 150 -26.82 5.35 -0.17
CA GLU A 150 -26.66 6.09 1.07
C GLU A 150 -25.16 6.41 1.29
N TYR A 151 -24.87 7.69 1.54
CA TYR A 151 -23.54 8.21 1.79
C TYR A 151 -23.47 8.81 3.19
N THR A 152 -22.41 8.47 3.93
CA THR A 152 -22.08 9.16 5.18
C THR A 152 -21.09 10.27 4.87
N CYS A 153 -21.54 11.51 5.02
CA CYS A 153 -20.77 12.71 4.76
C CYS A 153 -20.20 13.24 6.07
N ILE A 154 -18.88 13.45 6.13
CA ILE A 154 -18.20 14.02 7.31
C ILE A 154 -17.79 15.44 6.99
N VAL A 155 -18.26 16.38 7.81
CA VAL A 155 -17.94 17.80 7.66
C VAL A 155 -16.73 18.14 8.51
N THR A 156 -15.66 18.55 7.85
CA THR A 156 -14.41 18.94 8.52
C THR A 156 -14.07 20.38 8.17
N ALA A 157 -13.94 21.24 9.18
CA ALA A 157 -13.28 22.54 9.01
C ALA A 157 -11.78 22.31 9.00
N VAL A 158 -11.10 22.81 7.97
CA VAL A 158 -9.65 22.76 7.83
C VAL A 158 -9.10 24.15 7.57
N ASN A 159 -7.86 24.39 7.96
CA ASN A 159 -7.17 25.62 7.56
C ASN A 159 -7.02 25.65 6.03
N VAL A 160 -7.22 26.82 5.41
CA VAL A 160 -7.10 27.01 3.96
C VAL A 160 -5.74 26.54 3.42
N ASN A 161 -4.66 26.71 4.19
CA ASN A 161 -3.32 26.28 3.78
C ASN A 161 -3.16 24.74 3.76
N ASP A 162 -4.03 24.02 4.46
CA ASP A 162 -4.00 22.55 4.59
C ASP A 162 -4.89 21.86 3.57
N HIS A 163 -5.82 22.62 2.97
CA HIS A 163 -6.76 22.15 1.98
C HIS A 163 -6.06 21.60 0.73
N ASP A 164 -5.32 22.45 0.02
CA ASP A 164 -4.73 22.11 -1.28
C ASP A 164 -3.60 21.07 -1.15
N GLY A 165 -2.87 21.12 -0.04
CA GLY A 165 -1.69 20.29 0.19
C GLY A 165 -2.00 18.91 0.75
N LEU A 166 -2.96 18.76 1.66
CA LEU A 166 -3.19 17.48 2.35
C LEU A 166 -4.39 16.74 1.79
N ILE A 167 -5.51 17.42 1.58
CA ILE A 167 -6.76 16.79 1.15
C ILE A 167 -6.68 16.43 -0.34
N LEU A 168 -6.38 17.39 -1.21
CA LEU A 168 -6.31 17.14 -2.67
C LEU A 168 -5.21 16.15 -3.06
N ASN A 169 -4.05 16.20 -2.38
CA ASN A 169 -2.99 15.20 -2.58
C ASN A 169 -3.38 13.81 -2.08
N SER A 170 -4.16 13.73 -1.00
CA SER A 170 -4.70 12.46 -0.49
C SER A 170 -5.73 11.88 -1.46
N TYR A 171 -6.64 12.73 -1.97
CA TYR A 171 -7.63 12.41 -3.00
C TYR A 171 -6.96 11.93 -4.29
N SER A 172 -6.02 12.69 -4.82
CA SER A 172 -5.29 12.32 -6.04
C SER A 172 -4.54 10.98 -5.90
N LYS A 173 -4.02 10.67 -4.71
CA LYS A 173 -3.39 9.37 -4.42
C LYS A 173 -4.41 8.23 -4.39
N SER A 174 -5.60 8.41 -3.80
CA SER A 174 -6.67 7.39 -3.81
C SER A 174 -7.26 7.16 -5.19
N HIS A 175 -7.26 8.17 -6.07
CA HIS A 175 -7.74 8.05 -7.46
C HIS A 175 -6.66 7.62 -8.47
N SER A 176 -5.39 7.49 -8.05
CA SER A 176 -4.28 7.04 -8.92
C SER A 176 -4.35 5.55 -9.28
N LYS A 177 -3.55 5.08 -10.26
CA LYS A 177 -3.42 3.66 -10.67
C LYS A 177 -3.20 2.67 -9.50
N LYS A 178 -2.71 3.14 -8.34
CA LYS A 178 -2.51 2.33 -7.12
C LYS A 178 -3.75 2.24 -6.21
N GLY A 179 -4.77 3.05 -6.44
CA GLY A 179 -6.03 3.12 -5.70
C GLY A 179 -7.26 2.80 -6.54
N LYS A 180 -7.12 2.01 -7.63
CA LYS A 180 -8.27 1.59 -8.46
C LYS A 180 -9.45 1.02 -7.65
N ASN A 181 -9.18 0.42 -6.50
CA ASN A 181 -10.19 -0.14 -5.59
C ASN A 181 -10.88 0.89 -4.69
N LEU A 182 -10.47 2.17 -4.75
CA LEU A 182 -10.99 3.29 -3.95
C LEU A 182 -11.60 4.40 -4.82
N LYS A 183 -11.56 4.24 -6.15
CA LYS A 183 -12.20 5.19 -7.06
C LYS A 183 -13.71 5.19 -6.81
N GLY A 184 -14.26 6.33 -6.43
CA GLY A 184 -15.69 6.52 -6.16
C GLY A 184 -16.14 6.17 -4.74
N TYR A 185 -15.23 5.85 -3.82
CA TYR A 185 -15.57 5.53 -2.43
C TYR A 185 -15.68 6.77 -1.53
N TRP A 186 -15.17 7.92 -1.96
CA TRP A 186 -15.32 9.18 -1.27
C TRP A 186 -15.11 10.35 -2.24
N TYR A 187 -15.70 11.49 -1.91
CA TYR A 187 -15.65 12.73 -2.67
C TYR A 187 -15.35 13.89 -1.72
N THR A 188 -14.86 15.00 -2.27
CA THR A 188 -14.63 16.24 -1.52
C THR A 188 -15.55 17.32 -2.05
N TYR A 189 -16.29 17.95 -1.14
CA TYR A 189 -17.08 19.14 -1.41
C TYR A 189 -16.47 20.30 -0.64
N GLU A 190 -16.29 21.42 -1.32
CA GLU A 190 -15.62 22.58 -0.77
C GLU A 190 -16.60 23.73 -0.63
N SER A 191 -16.59 24.35 0.55
CA SER A 191 -17.31 25.58 0.80
C SER A 191 -16.42 26.48 1.65
N THR A 192 -16.32 27.75 1.26
CA THR A 192 -15.59 28.75 2.04
C THR A 192 -16.58 29.52 2.89
N CYS A 193 -16.30 29.66 4.18
CA CYS A 193 -17.04 30.56 5.06
C CYS A 193 -16.25 31.86 5.24
N GLY A 194 -16.94 33.01 5.23
CA GLY A 194 -16.33 34.32 5.50
C GLY A 194 -15.91 35.14 4.28
N SER A 195 -16.17 34.69 3.05
CA SER A 195 -16.13 35.57 1.86
C SER A 195 -17.42 36.40 1.85
N ALA A 196 -17.28 37.73 1.82
CA ALA A 196 -18.39 38.68 1.74
C ALA A 196 -19.04 38.68 0.34
N HIS A 197 -19.40 37.52 -0.19
CA HIS A 197 -20.12 37.39 -1.44
C HIS A 197 -21.61 37.19 -1.14
N PRO A 198 -22.50 38.11 -1.55
CA PRO A 198 -23.91 38.09 -1.18
C PRO A 198 -24.70 36.86 -1.69
N ASP A 199 -24.12 36.05 -2.58
CA ASP A 199 -24.79 34.93 -3.25
C ASP A 199 -24.37 33.54 -2.72
N ILE A 200 -23.47 33.45 -1.73
CA ILE A 200 -23.05 32.15 -1.19
C ILE A 200 -23.88 31.84 0.06
N LYS A 201 -24.99 31.11 -0.13
CA LYS A 201 -25.71 30.49 0.99
C LYS A 201 -24.87 29.30 1.53
N PRO A 202 -24.70 29.15 2.85
CA PRO A 202 -24.15 27.93 3.40
C PRO A 202 -25.00 26.73 2.93
N ALA A 203 -24.35 25.65 2.50
CA ALA A 203 -24.97 24.45 1.91
C ALA A 203 -26.08 23.79 2.77
N LEU A 204 -26.28 24.25 4.00
CA LEU A 204 -27.31 23.79 4.92
C LEU A 204 -28.74 24.22 4.57
N ARG A 205 -28.98 25.03 3.51
CA ARG A 205 -30.30 25.64 3.26
C ARG A 205 -31.06 25.26 1.97
N GLU A 206 -30.61 24.28 1.19
CA GLU A 206 -31.36 23.83 -0.01
C GLU A 206 -32.16 22.53 0.18
N LEU A 207 -32.57 22.21 1.41
CA LEU A 207 -33.53 21.12 1.69
C LEU A 207 -35.00 21.58 1.80
N GLN A 208 -35.32 22.83 1.49
CA GLN A 208 -36.70 23.30 1.44
C GLN A 208 -36.88 24.25 0.26
N GLU A 209 -37.24 23.69 -0.91
CA GLU A 209 -38.17 24.26 -1.90
C GLU A 209 -38.07 23.49 -3.22
N ASN A 210 -38.58 22.26 -3.23
CA ASN A 210 -39.14 21.67 -4.44
C ASN A 210 -40.46 20.99 -4.04
N LYS A 211 -41.48 21.82 -3.83
CA LYS A 211 -42.87 21.36 -3.85
C LYS A 211 -43.19 20.94 -5.28
N VAL A 212 -43.09 19.65 -5.56
CA VAL A 212 -43.73 19.06 -6.74
C VAL A 212 -45.25 19.14 -6.51
N PRO A 213 -46.04 19.67 -7.45
CA PRO A 213 -47.49 19.74 -7.30
C PRO A 213 -48.09 18.32 -7.29
N ILE A 214 -48.83 18.00 -6.24
CA ILE A 214 -49.67 16.81 -6.20
C ILE A 214 -50.85 17.05 -7.16
N ASN A 215 -50.79 16.45 -8.35
CA ASN A 215 -51.96 16.31 -9.21
C ASN A 215 -53.00 15.45 -8.48
N ARG A 216 -54.04 16.09 -7.94
CA ARG A 216 -55.27 15.40 -7.55
C ARG A 216 -56.05 15.08 -8.83
N GLY A 217 -55.91 13.86 -9.30
CA GLY A 217 -56.82 13.29 -10.29
C GLY A 217 -58.24 13.25 -9.71
N GLN A 218 -59.15 13.90 -10.41
CA GLN A 218 -60.59 13.77 -10.21
C GLN A 218 -61.02 12.36 -10.63
N SER A 219 -61.85 11.74 -9.79
CA SER A 219 -62.81 10.71 -10.15
C SER A 219 -64.18 11.34 -10.27
#